data_AF-A0A3D6DV86-F1
#
_entry.id   AF-A0A3D6DV86-F1
#
_cell.length_a   1.000
_cell.length_b   1.000
_cell.length_c   1.000
_cell.angle_alpha   90.00
_cell.angle_beta   90.00
_cell.angle_gamma   90.00
#
_symmetry.space_group_name_H-M   'P 1'
#
loop_
_entity.id
_entity.type
_entity.pdbx_description
1 polymer ?
#
loop_
_entity_poly.entity_id
_entity_poly.type
_entity_poly.pdbx_seq_one_letter_code
_entity_poly.pdbx_strand_id
1 'polypeptide(L)'
;VLGRSDNLRTLFNKFPELDEACLVLGMAFNEQRTFGMALQGEMVQRDVVQTSVSFSDHRAHLCGRDESRLRRVVGVQVFEYLLAQALSEIGEERVERQELEG
;
A
#
# COMPACT_ATOMS: atom_id res chain seq x y z
N VAL A 1 -0.34 16.30 -1.68
CA VAL A 1 0.09 15.69 -0.40
C VAL A 1 1.58 15.32 -0.40
N LEU A 2 2.14 14.84 -1.53
CA LEU A 2 3.58 14.49 -1.66
C LEU A 2 4.58 15.59 -1.26
N GLY A 3 4.31 16.87 -1.60
CA GLY A 3 5.21 17.99 -1.28
C GLY A 3 5.41 18.29 0.22
N ARG A 4 4.63 17.65 1.11
CA ARG A 4 4.77 17.72 2.57
C ARG A 4 5.48 16.51 3.17
N SER A 5 6.00 15.60 2.36
CA SER A 5 6.61 14.37 2.85
C SER A 5 8.02 14.62 3.39
N ASP A 6 8.21 14.42 4.70
CA ASP A 6 9.48 14.67 5.37
C ASP A 6 10.59 13.71 4.92
N ASN A 7 10.24 12.47 4.57
CA ASN A 7 11.19 11.47 4.04
C ASN A 7 11.79 11.91 2.69
N LEU A 8 10.98 12.40 1.76
CA LEU A 8 11.43 12.92 0.46
C LEU A 8 12.29 14.16 0.63
N ARG A 9 11.87 15.11 1.48
CA ARG A 9 12.66 16.30 1.79
C ARG A 9 14.02 15.93 2.36
N THR A 10 14.04 14.98 3.30
CA THR A 10 15.28 14.47 3.90
C THR A 10 16.18 13.81 2.85
N LEU A 11 15.61 13.05 1.91
CA LEU A 11 16.36 12.41 0.84
C LEU A 11 17.05 13.42 -0.08
N PHE A 12 16.31 14.41 -0.59
CA PHE A 12 16.87 15.44 -1.47
C PHE A 12 17.84 16.38 -0.73
N ASN A 13 17.60 16.68 0.56
CA ASN A 13 18.56 17.42 1.37
C ASN A 13 19.88 16.65 1.55
N LYS A 14 19.82 15.32 1.64
CA LYS A 14 20.99 14.46 1.81
C LYS A 14 21.75 14.23 0.50
N PHE A 15 21.05 14.28 -0.62
CA PHE A 15 21.60 14.06 -1.96
C PHE A 15 21.08 15.15 -2.91
N PRO A 16 21.64 16.38 -2.85
CA PRO A 16 21.19 17.51 -3.66
C PRO A 16 21.36 17.30 -5.17
N GLU A 17 22.23 16.36 -5.56
CA GLU A 17 22.50 15.98 -6.95
C GLU A 17 21.43 15.08 -7.57
N LEU A 18 20.42 14.64 -6.80
CA LEU A 18 19.34 13.81 -7.33
C LEU A 18 18.35 14.63 -8.14
N ASP A 19 18.19 14.26 -9.41
CA ASP A 19 17.10 14.78 -10.25
C ASP A 19 15.76 14.08 -9.96
N GLU A 20 15.80 12.81 -9.51
CA GLU A 20 14.63 11.97 -9.31
C GLU A 20 14.72 11.10 -8.04
N ALA A 21 13.56 10.66 -7.54
CA ALA A 21 13.44 9.73 -6.42
C ALA A 21 12.27 8.76 -6.62
N CYS A 22 12.46 7.51 -6.19
CA CYS A 22 11.41 6.50 -6.14
C CYS A 22 10.77 6.48 -4.75
N LEU A 23 9.47 6.18 -4.67
CA LEU A 23 8.77 6.07 -3.39
C LEU A 23 7.68 4.99 -3.41
N VAL A 24 7.33 4.52 -2.21
CA VAL A 24 6.15 3.68 -1.96
C VAL A 24 4.99 4.58 -1.56
N LEU A 25 3.95 4.58 -2.39
CA LEU A 25 2.75 5.39 -2.20
C LEU A 25 1.62 4.52 -1.64
N GLY A 26 1.30 4.74 -0.37
CA GLY A 26 0.08 4.22 0.24
C GLY A 26 -1.11 5.07 -0.19
N MET A 27 -2.23 4.42 -0.51
CA MET A 27 -3.48 5.06 -0.91
C MET A 27 -4.66 4.30 -0.31
N ALA A 28 -5.69 5.03 0.09
CA ALA A 28 -6.99 4.44 0.38
C ALA A 28 -7.66 4.05 -0.94
N PHE A 29 -7.86 2.75 -1.15
CA PHE A 29 -8.58 2.16 -2.28
C PHE A 29 -10.08 2.11 -1.98
N ASN A 30 -10.89 2.65 -2.88
CA ASN A 30 -12.35 2.58 -2.77
C ASN A 30 -12.94 2.10 -4.10
N GLU A 31 -13.54 0.91 -4.04
CA GLU A 31 -14.26 0.28 -5.15
C GLU A 31 -15.76 0.34 -4.88
N GLN A 32 -16.51 0.85 -5.86
CA GLN A 32 -17.96 0.98 -5.79
C GLN A 32 -18.60 0.44 -7.06
N ARG A 33 -19.66 -0.35 -6.89
CA ARG A 33 -20.55 -0.70 -8.00
C ARG A 33 -21.54 0.43 -8.22
N THR A 34 -21.54 0.97 -9.42
CA THR A 34 -22.41 2.07 -9.84
C THR A 34 -23.17 1.66 -11.08
N PHE A 35 -24.34 2.25 -11.28
CA PHE A 35 -25.11 2.09 -12.50
C PHE A 35 -24.76 3.23 -13.43
N GLY A 36 -24.06 2.92 -14.51
CA GLY A 36 -23.59 3.87 -15.50
C GLY A 36 -24.28 3.69 -16.84
N MET A 37 -23.74 4.39 -17.83
CA MET A 37 -24.17 4.26 -19.22
C MET A 37 -23.08 3.53 -20.01
N ALA A 38 -23.49 2.62 -20.89
CA ALA A 38 -22.59 1.97 -21.83
C ALA A 38 -23.11 2.14 -23.27
N LEU A 39 -22.20 2.21 -24.23
CA LEU A 39 -22.55 2.24 -25.64
C LEU A 39 -22.50 0.80 -26.19
N GLN A 40 -23.59 0.32 -26.76
CA GLN A 40 -23.66 -0.96 -27.46
C GLN A 40 -23.93 -0.68 -28.95
N GLY A 41 -22.88 -0.70 -29.76
CA GLY A 41 -22.96 -0.20 -31.15
C GLY A 41 -23.17 1.31 -31.18
N GLU A 42 -24.27 1.77 -31.77
CA GLU A 42 -24.68 3.19 -31.73
C GLU A 42 -25.76 3.49 -30.68
N MET A 43 -26.22 2.48 -29.93
CA MET A 43 -27.28 2.64 -28.95
C MET A 43 -26.72 2.82 -27.54
N VAL A 44 -27.26 3.80 -26.82
CA VAL A 44 -26.91 4.07 -25.42
C VAL A 44 -27.76 3.19 -24.51
N GLN A 45 -27.10 2.32 -23.75
CA GLN A 45 -27.72 1.51 -22.70
C GLN A 45 -27.55 2.20 -21.34
N ARG A 46 -28.67 2.37 -20.61
CA ARG A 46 -28.69 2.89 -19.24
C ARG A 46 -28.65 1.76 -18.22
N ASP A 47 -28.29 2.11 -16.99
CA ASP A 47 -28.25 1.23 -15.82
C ASP A 47 -27.35 -0.01 -15.97
N VAL A 48 -26.21 0.18 -16.64
CA VAL A 48 -25.20 -0.88 -16.77
C VAL A 48 -24.37 -0.91 -15.49
N VAL A 49 -24.24 -2.10 -14.88
CA VAL A 49 -23.38 -2.29 -13.70
C VAL A 49 -21.93 -2.02 -14.08
N GLN A 50 -21.32 -1.04 -13.44
CA GLN A 50 -19.93 -0.64 -13.62
C GLN A 50 -19.20 -0.68 -12.28
N THR A 51 -17.96 -1.14 -12.30
CA THR A 51 -17.06 -1.04 -11.16
C THR A 51 -16.26 0.25 -11.30
N SER A 52 -16.49 1.21 -10.41
CA SER A 52 -15.70 2.43 -10.28
C SER A 52 -14.66 2.25 -9.19
N VAL A 53 -13.41 2.56 -9.50
CA VAL A 53 -12.28 2.49 -8.57
C VAL A 53 -11.72 3.90 -8.37
N SER A 54 -11.50 4.29 -7.12
CA SER A 54 -10.89 5.57 -6.75
C SER A 54 -9.80 5.39 -5.70
N PHE A 55 -8.82 6.28 -5.72
CA PHE A 55 -7.68 6.30 -4.80
C PHE A 55 -7.62 7.64 -4.07
N SER A 56 -7.50 7.61 -2.75
CA SER A 56 -7.40 8.83 -1.92
C SER A 56 -6.37 8.65 -0.78
N ASP A 57 -6.27 9.62 0.14
CA ASP A 57 -5.28 9.64 1.24
C ASP A 57 -3.86 9.22 0.84
N HIS A 58 -3.28 9.94 -0.12
CA HIS A 58 -1.98 9.63 -0.70
C HIS A 58 -0.85 9.88 0.31
N ARG A 59 -0.18 8.83 0.77
CA ARG A 59 0.89 8.88 1.78
C ARG A 59 2.18 8.26 1.26
N ALA A 60 3.28 9.01 1.31
CA ALA A 60 4.59 8.49 0.95
C ALA A 60 5.26 7.85 2.17
N HIS A 61 5.41 6.52 2.16
CA HIS A 61 5.93 5.76 3.31
C HIS A 61 7.46 5.64 3.28
N LEU A 62 7.99 5.18 2.15
CA LEU A 62 9.42 4.94 1.95
C LEU A 62 9.85 5.65 0.67
N CYS A 63 11.07 6.17 0.65
CA CYS A 63 11.66 6.75 -0.54
C CYS A 63 13.12 6.35 -0.68
N GLY A 64 13.60 6.31 -1.92
CA GLY A 64 14.96 5.94 -2.25
C GLY A 64 15.36 6.48 -3.62
N ARG A 65 16.66 6.37 -3.91
CA ARG A 65 17.25 6.84 -5.17
C ARG A 65 17.08 5.86 -6.33
N ASP A 66 16.77 4.61 -6.00
CA ASP A 66 16.73 3.50 -6.95
C ASP A 66 15.57 2.58 -6.58
N GLU A 67 14.79 2.20 -7.59
CA GLU A 67 13.62 1.35 -7.42
C GLU A 67 14.01 -0.05 -6.94
N SER A 68 15.08 -0.63 -7.47
CA SER A 68 15.50 -1.99 -7.13
C SER A 68 15.87 -2.10 -5.64
N ARG A 69 16.59 -1.10 -5.13
CA ARG A 69 16.91 -0.99 -3.71
C ARG A 69 15.66 -0.77 -2.87
N LEU A 70 14.72 0.07 -3.33
CA LEU A 70 13.47 0.32 -2.62
C LEU A 70 12.61 -0.95 -2.52
N ARG A 71 12.46 -1.71 -3.62
CA ARG A 71 11.76 -3.00 -3.63
C ARG A 71 12.39 -3.99 -2.66
N ARG A 72 13.72 -4.05 -2.58
CA ARG A 72 14.42 -4.91 -1.62
C ARG A 72 14.10 -4.52 -0.17
N VAL A 73 14.12 -3.23 0.15
CA VAL A 73 13.77 -2.74 1.49
C VAL A 73 12.33 -3.12 1.85
N VAL A 74 11.39 -2.92 0.94
CA VAL A 74 9.99 -3.31 1.13
C VAL A 74 9.87 -4.81 1.36
N GLY A 75 10.51 -5.63 0.53
CA GLY A 75 10.46 -7.08 0.65
C GLY A 75 10.99 -7.58 2.01
N VAL A 76 12.09 -7.00 2.49
CA VAL A 76 12.62 -7.33 3.83
C VAL A 76 11.63 -6.93 4.92
N GLN A 77 11.05 -5.73 4.87
CA GLN A 77 10.08 -5.30 5.88
C GLN A 77 8.82 -6.17 5.91
N VAL A 78 8.31 -6.59 4.75
CA VAL A 78 7.17 -7.51 4.66
C VAL A 78 7.55 -8.86 5.27
N PHE A 79 8.73 -9.39 4.97
CA PHE A 79 9.20 -10.65 5.53
C PHE A 79 9.32 -10.59 7.06
N GLU A 80 9.96 -9.55 7.59
CA GLU A 80 10.09 -9.34 9.05
C GLU A 80 8.73 -9.21 9.73
N TYR A 81 7.78 -8.51 9.11
CA TYR A 81 6.40 -8.41 9.60
C TYR A 81 5.73 -9.78 9.68
N LEU A 82 5.81 -10.58 8.62
CA LEU A 82 5.22 -11.93 8.59
C LEU A 82 5.86 -12.85 9.64
N LEU A 83 7.18 -12.76 9.82
CA LEU A 83 7.89 -13.52 10.86
C LEU A 83 7.40 -13.13 12.26
N ALA A 84 7.31 -11.84 12.55
CA ALA A 84 6.83 -11.33 13.82
C ALA A 84 5.38 -11.77 14.10
N GLN A 85 4.52 -11.71 13.09
CA GLN A 85 3.14 -12.16 13.19
C GLN A 85 3.06 -13.67 13.53
N ALA A 86 3.81 -14.51 12.80
CA ALA A 86 3.82 -15.95 13.06
C ALA A 86 4.34 -16.29 14.47
N LEU A 87 5.35 -15.57 14.97
CA LEU A 87 5.84 -15.73 16.33
C LEU A 87 4.80 -15.32 17.39
N SER A 88 4.00 -14.29 17.12
CA SER A 88 2.89 -13.88 18.00
C SER A 88 1.83 -14.96 18.08
N GLU A 89 1.37 -15.48 16.93
CA GLU A 89 0.35 -16.53 16.84
C GLU A 89 0.80 -17.80 17.59
N ILE A 90 2.05 -18.23 17.42
CA ILE A 90 2.63 -19.38 18.16
C ILE A 90 2.65 -19.11 19.67
N GLY A 91 2.93 -17.87 20.08
CA GLY A 91 2.92 -17.48 21.49
C GLY A 91 1.52 -17.57 22.10
N GLU A 92 0.52 -17.05 21.40
CA GLU A 92 -0.89 -17.07 21.80
C GLU A 92 -1.42 -18.51 21.94
N GLU A 93 -1.18 -19.38 20.95
CA GLU A 93 -1.59 -20.79 21.02
C GLU A 93 -0.95 -21.55 22.19
N ARG A 94 0.29 -21.20 22.57
CA ARG A 94 0.98 -21.82 23.71
C ARG A 94 0.41 -21.39 25.06
N VAL A 95 -0.02 -20.14 25.17
CA VAL A 95 -0.70 -19.63 26.37
C VAL A 95 -2.05 -20.33 26.53
N GLU A 96 -2.85 -20.40 25.46
CA GLU A 96 -4.16 -21.07 25.48
C GLU A 96 -4.04 -22.54 25.91
N ARG A 97 -3.03 -23.27 25.41
CA ARG A 97 -2.76 -24.66 25.84
C ARG A 97 -2.40 -24.77 27.32
N GLN A 98 -1.57 -23.88 27.85
CA GLN A 98 -1.21 -23.90 29.27
C GLN A 98 -2.40 -23.61 30.18
N GLU A 99 -3.35 -22.77 29.75
CA GLU A 99 -4.58 -22.50 30.51
C GLU A 99 -5.57 -23.66 30.49
N LEU A 100 -5.56 -24.50 29.45
CA LEU A 100 -6.43 -25.68 29.33
C LEU A 100 -5.87 -26.93 30.03
N GLU A 101 -4.55 -26.98 30.24
CA GLU A 101 -3.84 -28.11 30.89
C GLU A 101 -3.60 -27.90 32.41
N GLY A 102 -3.86 -26.70 32.93
CA GLY A 102 -3.75 -26.33 34.35
C GLY A 102 -5.07 -26.39 35.11
#